data_AF-A0A7S3RDK2-F1
#
_entry.id   AF-A0A7S3RDK2-F1
#
_cell.length_a   1.000
_cell.length_b   1.000
_cell.length_c   1.000
_cell.angle_alpha   90.00
_cell.angle_beta   90.00
_cell.angle_gamma   90.00
#
_symmetry.space_group_name_H-M   'P 1'
#
loop_
_entity.id
_entity.type
_entity.pdbx_description
1 polymer ?
#
loop_
_entity_poly.entity_id
_entity_poly.type
_entity_poly.pdbx_seq_one_letter_code
_entity_poly.pdbx_strand_id
1 'polypeptide(L)'
;LTFIMGLSLDYEIFLFERVREFREEGFGDRESIQLGLAATGSTISSAGLIMALTFMAQLLGSIPVTNQMGFILVFSILVDTFVVRSILVPAVLSLFPCCNYWPSKMPEPRYQWLT
;
A
#
# COMPACT_ATOMS: atom_id res chain seq x y z
N LEU A 1 10.39 15.04 -6.89
CA LEU A 1 10.77 14.18 -5.73
C LEU A 1 9.94 14.50 -4.50
N THR A 2 9.91 15.75 -4.03
CA THR A 2 9.17 16.18 -2.82
C THR A 2 7.66 15.91 -2.89
N PHE A 3 7.01 16.17 -4.03
CA PHE A 3 5.59 15.87 -4.23
C PHE A 3 5.26 14.38 -4.22
N ILE A 4 6.14 13.56 -4.82
CA ILE A 4 5.97 12.09 -4.86
C ILE A 4 6.15 11.52 -3.45
N MET A 5 7.13 12.02 -2.69
CA MET A 5 7.32 11.64 -1.29
C MET A 5 6.11 12.04 -0.45
N GLY A 6 5.56 13.24 -0.61
CA GLY A 6 4.35 13.68 0.10
C GLY A 6 3.16 12.77 -0.17
N LEU A 7 2.81 12.57 -1.45
CA LEU A 7 1.70 11.70 -1.83
C LEU A 7 1.92 10.25 -1.37
N SER A 8 3.14 9.70 -1.50
CA SER A 8 3.43 8.31 -1.10
C SER A 8 3.34 8.11 0.42
N LEU A 9 3.84 9.09 1.19
CA LEU A 9 3.80 9.05 2.65
C LEU A 9 2.39 9.21 3.19
N ASP A 10 1.55 10.07 2.58
CA ASP A 10 0.16 10.23 3.00
C ASP A 10 -0.59 8.88 2.94
N TYR A 11 -0.38 8.07 1.89
CA TYR A 11 -1.01 6.76 1.77
C TYR A 11 -0.48 5.72 2.76
N GLU A 12 0.83 5.72 3.03
CA GLU A 12 1.43 4.82 4.03
C GLU A 12 0.96 5.17 5.44
N ILE A 13 0.85 6.46 5.76
CA ILE A 13 0.35 6.93 7.04
C ILE A 13 -1.13 6.58 7.20
N PHE A 14 -1.97 6.79 6.18
CA PHE A 14 -3.39 6.41 6.24
C PHE A 14 -3.60 4.91 6.48
N LEU A 15 -2.83 4.07 5.78
CA LEU A 15 -2.89 2.62 5.98
C LEU A 15 -2.42 2.24 7.38
N PHE A 16 -1.31 2.81 7.84
CA PHE A 16 -0.76 2.51 9.16
C PHE A 16 -1.70 2.98 10.29
N GLU A 17 -2.33 4.14 10.11
CA GLU A 17 -3.32 4.67 11.05
C GLU A 17 -4.55 3.76 11.14
N ARG A 18 -5.07 3.25 10.01
CA ARG A 18 -6.18 2.27 10.04
C ARG A 18 -5.77 0.96 10.70
N VAL A 19 -4.59 0.43 10.37
CA VAL A 19 -4.08 -0.79 11.02
C VAL A 19 -3.97 -0.57 12.54
N ARG A 20 -3.46 0.59 12.96
CA ARG A 20 -3.35 0.95 14.37
C ARG A 20 -4.71 1.11 15.05
N GLU A 21 -5.69 1.75 14.40
CA GLU A 21 -7.06 1.83 14.94
C GLU A 21 -7.67 0.45 15.16
N PHE A 22 -7.57 -0.47 14.19
CA PHE A 22 -8.05 -1.84 14.38
C PHE A 22 -7.30 -2.56 15.51
N ARG A 23 -6.01 -2.26 15.74
CA ARG A 23 -5.28 -2.79 16.90
C ARG A 23 -5.79 -2.20 18.22
N GLU A 24 -6.10 -0.90 18.25
CA GLU A 24 -6.68 -0.22 19.42
C GLU A 24 -8.12 -0.69 19.72
N GLU A 25 -8.87 -1.08 18.69
CA GLU A 25 -10.18 -1.73 18.81
C GLU A 25 -10.09 -3.17 19.35
N GLY A 26 -8.89 -3.76 19.36
CA GLY A 26 -8.58 -5.04 20.00
C GLY A 26 -8.45 -6.23 19.04
N PHE A 27 -8.40 -6.01 17.73
CA PHE A 27 -8.19 -7.06 16.72
C PHE A 27 -6.77 -7.65 16.78
N GLY A 28 -6.61 -8.90 16.32
CA GLY A 28 -5.30 -9.56 16.24
C GLY A 28 -4.37 -8.88 15.23
N ASP A 29 -3.04 -9.04 15.37
CA ASP A 29 -2.06 -8.31 14.54
C ASP A 29 -2.28 -8.53 13.02
N ARG A 30 -2.40 -9.80 12.62
CA ARG A 30 -2.70 -10.18 11.24
C ARG A 30 -4.06 -9.69 10.77
N GLU A 31 -5.05 -9.67 11.66
CA GLU A 31 -6.42 -9.28 11.34
C GLU A 31 -6.51 -7.76 11.12
N SER A 32 -5.86 -6.97 11.97
CA SER A 32 -5.75 -5.52 11.80
C SER A 32 -5.02 -5.14 10.52
N ILE A 33 -3.95 -5.87 10.16
CA ILE A 33 -3.25 -5.69 8.88
C ILE A 33 -4.18 -5.98 7.71
N GLN A 34 -4.94 -7.09 7.75
CA GLN A 34 -5.88 -7.45 6.69
C GLN A 34 -7.01 -6.42 6.54
N LEU A 35 -7.60 -5.97 7.65
CA LEU A 35 -8.68 -4.98 7.67
C LEU A 35 -8.19 -3.61 7.18
N GLY A 36 -7.01 -3.16 7.64
CA GLY A 36 -6.40 -1.92 7.18
C GLY A 36 -6.06 -1.95 5.68
N LEU A 37 -5.56 -3.08 5.19
CA LEU A 37 -5.29 -3.28 3.76
C LEU A 37 -6.57 -3.28 2.93
N ALA A 38 -7.63 -3.95 3.40
CA ALA A 38 -8.92 -3.98 2.73
C ALA A 38 -9.57 -2.58 2.65
N ALA A 39 -9.44 -1.78 3.71
CA ALA A 39 -10.00 -0.43 3.77
C ALA A 39 -9.30 0.55 2.81
N THR A 40 -7.98 0.44 2.65
CA THR A 40 -7.17 1.39 1.85
C THR A 40 -6.83 0.89 0.45
N GLY A 41 -7.03 -0.41 0.18
CA GLY A 41 -6.64 -1.04 -1.08
C GLY A 41 -7.36 -0.48 -2.30
N SER A 42 -8.62 -0.06 -2.16
CA SER A 42 -9.40 0.55 -3.26
C SER A 42 -8.88 1.94 -3.63
N THR A 43 -8.53 2.78 -2.64
CA THR A 43 -7.96 4.10 -2.86
C THR A 43 -6.62 4.02 -3.59
N ILE A 44 -5.72 3.15 -3.13
CA ILE A 44 -4.41 2.94 -3.73
C ILE A 44 -4.53 2.44 -5.16
N SER A 45 -5.39 1.43 -5.38
CA SER A 45 -5.61 0.86 -6.72
C SER A 45 -6.16 1.91 -7.69
N SER A 46 -7.05 2.80 -7.23
CA SER A 46 -7.58 3.88 -8.05
C SER A 46 -6.53 4.90 -8.44
N ALA A 47 -5.63 5.28 -7.53
CA ALA A 47 -4.53 6.20 -7.81
C ALA A 47 -3.51 5.61 -8.79
N GLY A 48 -3.12 4.34 -8.59
CA GLY A 48 -2.26 3.61 -9.51
C GLY A 48 -2.86 3.50 -10.92
N LEU A 49 -4.16 3.26 -11.01
CA LEU A 49 -4.88 3.19 -12.29
C LEU A 49 -4.90 4.54 -13.03
N ILE A 50 -5.17 5.65 -12.34
CA ILE A 50 -5.13 7.00 -12.93
C ILE A 50 -3.73 7.30 -13.48
N MET A 51 -2.69 6.92 -12.74
CA MET A 51 -1.31 7.12 -13.15
C MET A 51 -0.96 6.26 -14.38
N ALA A 52 -1.37 4.99 -14.40
CA ALA A 52 -1.20 4.10 -15.54
C ALA A 52 -1.93 4.63 -16.79
N LEU A 53 -3.16 5.15 -16.66
CA LEU A 53 -3.90 5.77 -17.76
C LEU A 53 -3.17 7.00 -18.31
N THR A 54 -2.59 7.82 -17.43
CA THR A 54 -1.83 9.01 -17.84
C THR A 54 -0.61 8.62 -18.68
N PHE A 55 0.15 7.60 -18.28
CA PHE A 55 1.28 7.11 -19.06
C PHE A 55 0.87 6.31 -20.30
N MET A 56 -0.30 5.69 -20.29
CA MET A 56 -0.87 5.06 -21.48
C MET A 56 -1.21 6.11 -22.55
N ALA A 57 -1.68 7.30 -22.16
CA ALA A 57 -1.84 8.41 -23.09
C ALA A 57 -0.52 8.82 -23.76
N GLN A 58 0.60 8.69 -23.04
CA GLN A 58 1.94 8.99 -23.57
C GLN A 58 2.39 8.00 -24.67
N LEU A 59 1.82 6.78 -24.72
CA LEU A 59 2.10 5.78 -25.76
C LEU A 59 1.54 6.17 -27.13
N LEU A 60 0.59 7.10 -27.20
CA LEU A 60 0.06 7.64 -28.46
C LEU A 60 1.03 8.64 -29.11
N GLY A 61 2.15 8.97 -28.45
CA GLY A 61 3.17 9.85 -29.00
C GLY A 61 3.88 9.26 -30.22
N SER A 62 4.35 10.13 -31.11
CA SER A 62 5.07 9.72 -32.33
C SER A 62 6.56 9.43 -32.11
N ILE A 63 7.08 9.64 -30.89
CA ILE A 63 8.50 9.47 -30.57
C ILE A 63 8.73 8.06 -30.01
N PRO A 64 9.43 7.16 -30.72
CA PRO A 64 9.57 5.76 -30.32
C PRO A 64 10.22 5.56 -28.94
N VAL A 65 11.20 6.39 -28.60
CA VAL A 65 11.89 6.34 -27.30
C VAL A 65 10.93 6.64 -26.14
N THR A 66 10.05 7.62 -26.32
CA THR A 66 9.04 7.99 -25.33
C THR A 66 8.00 6.89 -25.15
N ASN A 67 7.62 6.19 -26.21
CA ASN A 67 6.67 5.08 -26.15
C ASN A 67 7.26 3.87 -25.39
N GLN A 68 8.52 3.55 -25.62
CA GLN A 68 9.20 2.48 -24.87
C GLN A 68 9.27 2.81 -23.38
N MET A 69 9.62 4.05 -23.03
CA MET A 69 9.60 4.50 -21.63
C MET A 69 8.19 4.47 -21.03
N GLY A 70 7.18 4.95 -21.78
CA GLY A 70 5.79 4.89 -21.36
C GLY A 70 5.32 3.46 -21.06
N PHE A 71 5.73 2.49 -21.87
CA PHE A 71 5.37 1.08 -21.68
C PHE A 71 5.99 0.53 -20.40
N ILE A 72 7.28 0.80 -20.17
CA ILE A 72 7.99 0.39 -18.95
C ILE A 72 7.33 1.02 -17.72
N LEU A 73 6.94 2.29 -17.79
CA LEU A 73 6.28 3.00 -16.69
C LEU A 73 4.90 2.42 -16.38
N VAL A 74 4.05 2.23 -17.40
CA VAL A 74 2.73 1.61 -17.22
C VAL A 74 2.87 0.22 -16.60
N PHE A 75 3.77 -0.61 -17.13
CA PHE A 75 3.99 -1.95 -16.60
C PHE A 75 4.48 -1.92 -15.15
N SER A 76 5.45 -1.06 -14.83
CA SER A 76 6.00 -0.93 -13.48
C SER A 76 4.94 -0.49 -12.47
N ILE A 77 4.08 0.46 -12.83
CA ILE A 77 3.01 0.96 -11.95
C ILE A 77 1.95 -0.12 -11.70
N LEU A 78 1.55 -0.86 -12.74
CA LEU A 78 0.59 -1.96 -12.58
C LEU A 78 1.15 -3.06 -11.68
N VAL A 79 2.41 -3.45 -11.88
CA VAL A 79 3.07 -4.45 -11.02
C VAL A 79 3.20 -3.94 -9.59
N ASP A 80 3.63 -2.70 -9.35
CA ASP A 80 3.74 -2.13 -8.01
C ASP A 80 2.37 -2.11 -7.28
N THR A 81 1.34 -1.62 -7.98
CA THR A 81 -0.01 -1.45 -7.42
C THR A 81 -0.64 -2.79 -7.05
N PHE A 82 -0.54 -3.81 -7.92
CA PHE A 82 -1.24 -5.08 -7.73
C PHE A 82 -0.38 -6.17 -7.08
N VAL A 83 0.95 -6.16 -7.25
CA VAL A 83 1.83 -7.23 -6.74
C VAL A 83 2.55 -6.76 -5.50
N VAL A 84 3.24 -5.61 -5.57
CA VAL A 84 4.07 -5.15 -4.45
C VAL A 84 3.18 -4.71 -3.29
N ARG A 85 2.19 -3.84 -3.52
CA ARG A 85 1.33 -3.34 -2.44
C ARG A 85 0.31 -4.35 -1.93
N SER A 86 -0.29 -5.16 -2.80
CA SER A 86 -1.32 -6.11 -2.37
C SER A 86 -0.75 -7.38 -1.73
N ILE A 87 0.51 -7.75 -2.03
CA ILE A 87 1.09 -9.01 -1.56
C ILE A 87 2.37 -8.77 -0.76
N LEU A 88 3.34 -8.05 -1.33
CA LEU A 88 4.67 -7.93 -0.73
C LEU A 88 4.63 -7.10 0.57
N VAL A 89 3.94 -5.97 0.57
CA VAL A 89 3.76 -5.12 1.77
C VAL A 89 3.10 -5.88 2.93
N PRO A 90 1.89 -6.48 2.79
CA PRO A 90 1.28 -7.21 3.89
C PRO A 90 2.08 -8.46 4.30
N ALA A 91 2.78 -9.12 3.36
CA ALA A 91 3.67 -10.23 3.70
C ALA A 91 4.81 -9.76 4.61
N VAL A 92 5.48 -8.66 4.29
CA VAL A 92 6.56 -8.08 5.12
C VAL A 92 6.05 -7.64 6.48
N LEU A 93 4.90 -6.95 6.53
CA LEU A 93 4.26 -6.55 7.80
C LEU A 93 3.93 -7.76 8.67
N SER A 94 3.49 -8.87 8.06
CA SER A 94 3.17 -10.10 8.78
C SER A 94 4.38 -10.93 9.24
N LEU A 95 5.53 -10.77 8.58
CA LEU A 95 6.77 -11.49 8.88
C LEU A 95 7.58 -10.84 10.00
N PHE A 96 7.48 -9.52 10.17
CA PHE A 96 8.23 -8.76 11.18
C PHE A 96 7.32 -7.99 12.16
N PRO A 97 6.44 -8.68 12.91
CA PRO A 97 5.48 -8.04 13.81
C PRO A 97 6.16 -7.25 14.95
N CYS A 98 7.33 -7.70 15.42
CA CYS A 98 8.07 -7.05 16.50
C CYS A 98 8.67 -5.70 16.09
N CYS A 99 9.03 -5.53 14.82
CA CYS A 99 9.55 -4.28 14.29
C CYS A 99 8.44 -3.29 13.97
N ASN A 100 7.23 -3.78 13.69
CA ASN A 100 6.12 -2.97 13.21
C ASN A 100 5.69 -1.86 14.18
N TYR A 101 5.88 -2.07 15.48
CA TYR A 101 5.43 -1.13 16.52
C TYR A 101 6.55 -0.32 17.16
N TRP A 102 7.82 -0.58 16.84
CA TRP A 102 8.94 0.15 17.43
C TRP A 102 8.91 1.63 17.02
N PRO A 103 9.08 2.62 17.92
CA PRO A 103 9.47 2.54 19.34
C PRO A 103 8.29 2.47 20.34
N SER A 104 7.04 2.40 19.88
CA SER A 104 5.86 2.22 20.73
C SER A 104 5.71 0.76 21.19
N LYS A 105 4.94 0.53 22.27
CA LYS A 105 4.57 -0.84 22.68
C LYS A 105 3.31 -1.27 21.93
N MET A 106 3.30 -2.51 21.48
CA MET A 106 2.15 -3.13 20.81
C MET A 106 0.93 -3.09 21.75
N PRO A 107 -0.22 -2.53 21.32
CA PRO A 107 -1.45 -2.53 22.12
C PRO A 107 -1.89 -3.97 22.42
N GLU A 108 -2.33 -4.24 23.65
CA GLU A 108 -2.78 -5.59 24.04
C GLU A 108 -4.10 -5.94 23.32
N PRO A 109 -4.21 -7.13 22.70
CA PRO A 109 -5.45 -7.56 22.08
C PRO A 109 -6.53 -7.78 23.14
N ARG A 110 -7.66 -7.06 23.03
CA ARG A 110 -8.76 -7.10 24.01
C ARG A 110 -9.67 -8.33 23.85
N TYR A 111 -9.61 -9.02 22.71
CA TYR A 111 -10.48 -10.15 22.39
C TYR A 111 -9.72 -11.49 22.47
N GLN A 112 -9.84 -12.18 23.62
CA GLN A 112 -9.09 -13.39 24.00
C GLN A 112 -9.85 -14.72 23.79
N TRP A 113 -11.00 -14.69 23.11
CA TRP A 113 -11.99 -15.78 23.01
C TRP A 113 -11.75 -16.87 21.94
N LEU A 114 -10.56 -16.99 21.35
CA LEU A 114 -10.21 -18.12 20.46
C LEU A 114 -8.88 -18.78 20.88
N THR A 115 -8.84 -19.27 22.12
CA THR A 115 -8.05 -20.47 22.47
C THR A 115 -8.68 -21.71 21.90
#